data_AF-A0A951V762-F1
#
_entry.id   AF-A0A951V762-F1
#
_cell.length_a   1.000
_cell.length_b   1.000
_cell.length_c   1.000
_cell.angle_alpha   90.00
_cell.angle_beta   90.00
_cell.angle_gamma   90.00
#
_symmetry.space_group_name_H-M   'P 1'
#
loop_
_entity.id
_entity.type
_entity.pdbx_description
1 polymer ?
#
loop_
_entity_poly.entity_id
_entity_poly.type
_entity_poly.pdbx_seq_one_letter_code
_entity_poly.pdbx_strand_id
1 'polypeptide(L)'
;MKKSWSMVFSKVDIQFAKDTLQGLTSPDKYLLPKYFYDEKGSRIFQKIMRMTEYYPTDCEMQVFTSQSSQITSEILSGSGYFNLIELGPGDGLKSKILLHDLMNQNARFAYIPIDISSDALSGLVNQLESEIPRLLVKARAGDYFRILKD
;
A
#
# COMPACT_ATOMS: atom_id res chain seq x y z
N MET A 1 10.26 33.65 -33.90
CA MET A 1 10.21 32.50 -32.97
C MET A 1 9.39 32.89 -31.74
N LYS A 2 8.13 32.45 -31.65
CA LYS A 2 7.30 32.64 -30.44
C LYS A 2 7.49 31.42 -29.54
N LYS A 3 8.10 31.59 -28.37
CA LYS A 3 8.16 30.52 -27.36
C LYS A 3 6.77 30.39 -26.72
N SER A 4 6.10 29.28 -27.01
CA SER A 4 4.86 28.86 -26.35
C SER A 4 5.19 28.44 -24.93
N TRP A 5 4.75 29.22 -23.94
CA TRP A 5 4.75 28.79 -22.54
C TRP A 5 3.43 28.08 -22.28
N SER A 6 3.43 26.75 -22.39
CA SER A 6 2.33 25.95 -21.88
C SER A 6 2.41 25.98 -20.35
N MET A 7 1.55 26.78 -19.71
CA MET A 7 1.31 26.68 -18.27
C MET A 7 0.75 25.28 -17.99
N VAL A 8 1.59 24.40 -17.44
CA VAL A 8 1.14 23.15 -16.85
C VAL A 8 0.48 23.54 -15.52
N PHE A 9 -0.81 23.85 -15.54
CA PHE A 9 -1.60 23.85 -14.32
C PHE A 9 -1.71 22.39 -13.87
N SER A 10 -0.86 21.99 -12.93
CA SER A 10 -1.11 20.78 -12.18
C SER A 10 -2.48 20.92 -11.53
N LYS A 11 -3.32 19.90 -11.69
CA LYS A 11 -4.66 19.87 -11.12
C LYS A 11 -4.53 20.09 -9.62
N VAL A 12 -5.03 21.22 -9.10
CA VAL A 12 -5.02 21.49 -7.66
C VAL A 12 -5.81 20.38 -6.99
N ASP A 13 -5.17 19.64 -6.08
CA ASP A 13 -5.88 18.68 -5.24
C ASP A 13 -6.80 19.46 -4.29
N ILE A 14 -8.08 19.53 -4.65
CA ILE A 14 -9.12 20.25 -3.92
C ILE A 14 -9.25 19.71 -2.49
N GLN A 15 -9.01 18.41 -2.27
CA GLN A 15 -9.10 17.83 -0.93
C GLN A 15 -7.93 18.26 -0.07
N PHE A 16 -6.71 18.24 -0.62
CA PHE A 16 -5.52 18.74 0.08
C PHE A 16 -5.69 20.19 0.53
N ALA A 17 -6.09 21.08 -0.39
CA ALA A 17 -6.28 22.49 -0.07
C ALA A 17 -7.33 22.71 1.05
N LYS A 18 -8.44 21.95 1.02
CA LYS A 18 -9.48 22.01 2.06
C LYS A 18 -8.97 21.52 3.41
N ASP A 19 -8.33 20.35 3.43
CA ASP A 19 -7.83 19.74 4.67
C ASP A 19 -6.72 20.61 5.30
N THR A 20 -5.85 21.21 4.48
CA THR A 20 -4.83 22.16 4.92
C THR A 20 -5.45 23.45 5.46
N LEU A 21 -6.41 24.05 4.76
CA LEU A 21 -7.06 25.27 5.23
C LEU A 21 -7.75 25.03 6.59
N GLN A 22 -8.48 23.92 6.71
CA GLN A 22 -9.12 23.55 7.98
C GLN A 22 -8.11 23.37 9.10
N GLY A 23 -7.02 22.63 8.85
CA GLY A 23 -5.99 22.38 9.86
C GLY A 23 -5.22 23.63 10.29
N LEU A 24 -4.93 24.55 9.36
CA LEU A 24 -4.19 25.78 9.65
C LEU A 24 -5.05 26.89 10.26
N THR A 25 -6.39 26.80 10.13
CA THR A 25 -7.35 27.75 10.74
C THR A 25 -7.93 27.28 12.08
N SER A 26 -7.65 26.04 12.48
CA SER A 26 -8.02 25.50 13.80
C SER A 26 -7.31 26.23 14.95
N PRO A 27 -7.94 26.40 16.14
CA PRO A 27 -7.27 26.91 17.34
C PRO A 27 -5.98 26.13 17.66
N ASP A 28 -6.07 24.80 17.59
CA ASP A 28 -4.93 23.89 17.64
C ASP A 28 -4.58 23.47 16.22
N LYS A 29 -3.44 23.96 15.71
CA LYS A 29 -3.02 23.74 14.32
C LYS A 29 -2.64 22.28 14.09
N TYR A 30 -3.10 21.73 12.97
CA TYR A 30 -2.76 20.37 12.56
C TYR A 30 -2.63 20.24 11.05
N LEU A 31 -2.02 19.14 10.62
CA LEU A 31 -2.06 18.61 9.26
C LEU A 31 -2.35 17.12 9.33
N LEU A 32 -3.06 16.57 8.34
CA LEU A 32 -3.37 15.16 8.32
C LEU A 32 -2.14 14.32 7.96
N PRO A 33 -1.86 13.21 8.66
CA PRO A 33 -0.65 12.41 8.46
C PRO A 33 -0.60 11.72 7.09
N LYS A 34 -1.74 11.53 6.42
CA LYS A 34 -1.80 11.01 5.04
C LYS A 34 -0.96 11.84 4.06
N TYR A 35 -0.71 13.12 4.37
CA TYR A 35 0.13 14.01 3.57
C TYR A 35 1.64 13.87 3.83
N PHE A 36 2.06 13.04 4.80
CA PHE A 36 3.46 12.67 4.94
C PHE A 36 3.93 11.72 3.83
N TYR A 37 3.03 11.05 3.12
CA TYR A 37 3.37 9.95 2.21
C TYR A 37 3.40 10.36 0.73
N ASP A 38 3.97 11.53 0.43
CA ASP A 38 4.42 11.80 -0.94
C ASP A 38 5.62 10.90 -1.29
N GLU A 39 6.15 11.01 -2.52
CA GLU A 39 7.28 10.22 -2.99
C GLU A 39 8.50 10.31 -2.04
N LYS A 40 8.76 11.51 -1.49
CA LYS A 40 9.90 11.77 -0.61
C LYS A 40 9.65 11.23 0.79
N GLY A 41 8.50 11.50 1.37
CA GLY A 41 8.15 11.07 2.71
C GLY A 41 7.96 9.54 2.80
N SER A 42 7.48 8.90 1.74
CA SER A 42 7.46 7.43 1.63
C SER A 42 8.88 6.84 1.71
N ARG A 43 9.87 7.43 1.01
CA ARG A 43 11.28 7.02 1.13
C ARG A 43 11.86 7.27 2.52
N ILE A 44 11.47 8.35 3.18
CA ILE A 44 11.90 8.62 4.56
C ILE A 44 11.33 7.55 5.49
N PHE A 45 10.05 7.20 5.34
CA PHE A 45 9.42 6.15 6.14
C PHE A 45 10.10 4.79 5.94
N GLN A 46 10.47 4.44 4.70
CA GLN A 46 11.26 3.23 4.43
C GLN A 46 12.62 3.21 5.15
N LYS A 47 13.26 4.38 5.36
CA LYS A 47 14.48 4.47 6.17
C LYS A 47 14.18 4.31 7.65
N ILE A 48 13.10 4.93 8.14
CA ILE A 48 12.64 4.79 9.53
C ILE A 48 12.40 3.32 9.86
N MET A 49 11.72 2.59 8.96
CA MET A 49 11.45 1.16 9.13
C MET A 49 12.68 0.26 9.26
N ARG A 50 13.88 0.75 8.91
CA ARG A 50 15.16 0.03 9.04
C ARG A 50 15.98 0.44 10.26
N MET A 51 15.49 1.39 11.06
CA MET A 51 16.16 1.84 12.27
C MET A 51 15.94 0.82 13.39
N THR A 52 16.99 0.53 14.15
CA THR A 52 16.93 -0.40 15.29
C THR A 52 15.93 0.02 16.36
N GLU A 53 15.67 1.31 16.49
CA GLU A 53 14.72 1.91 17.42
C GLU A 53 13.26 1.77 16.96
N TYR A 54 13.05 1.55 15.64
CA TYR A 54 11.73 1.35 15.05
C TYR A 54 11.45 -0.15 14.87
N TYR A 55 11.35 -0.85 15.99
CA TYR A 55 11.06 -2.29 16.05
C TYR A 55 9.74 -2.78 15.41
N PRO A 56 8.67 -1.97 15.18
CA PRO A 56 7.39 -2.51 14.69
C PRO A 56 7.50 -3.31 13.40
N THR A 57 8.31 -2.87 12.44
CA THR A 57 8.52 -3.57 11.17
C THR A 57 9.08 -4.98 11.39
N ASP A 58 10.10 -5.09 12.24
CA ASP A 58 10.79 -6.36 12.52
C ASP A 58 9.90 -7.33 13.29
N CYS A 59 9.14 -6.82 14.28
CA CYS A 59 8.19 -7.64 15.02
C CYS A 59 7.09 -8.20 14.10
N GLU A 60 6.53 -7.38 13.23
CA GLU A 60 5.50 -7.82 12.29
C GLU A 60 6.07 -8.83 11.28
N MET A 61 7.29 -8.59 10.77
CA MET A 61 8.01 -9.52 9.91
C MET A 61 8.22 -10.88 10.58
N GLN A 62 8.59 -10.88 11.86
CA GLN A 62 8.77 -12.11 12.64
C GLN A 62 7.45 -12.88 12.76
N VAL A 63 6.33 -12.21 12.99
CA VAL A 63 5.00 -12.85 13.03
C VAL A 63 4.67 -13.46 11.68
N PHE A 64 4.76 -12.72 10.58
CA PHE A 64 4.47 -13.26 9.25
C PHE A 64 5.37 -14.46 8.91
N THR A 65 6.67 -14.37 9.22
CA THR A 65 7.61 -15.45 8.94
C THR A 65 7.30 -16.70 9.77
N SER A 66 7.01 -16.55 11.07
CA SER A 66 6.82 -17.68 11.99
C SER A 66 5.40 -18.27 11.99
N GLN A 67 4.39 -17.49 11.61
CA GLN A 67 2.98 -17.87 11.71
C GLN A 67 2.26 -17.96 10.36
N SER A 68 2.96 -17.71 9.23
CA SER A 68 2.35 -17.71 7.89
C SER A 68 1.49 -18.95 7.63
N SER A 69 2.04 -20.15 7.82
CA SER A 69 1.32 -21.40 7.55
C SER A 69 0.09 -21.59 8.44
N GLN A 70 0.10 -21.09 9.69
CA GLN A 70 -1.08 -21.12 10.53
C GLN A 70 -2.14 -20.14 10.03
N ILE A 71 -1.75 -18.91 9.71
CA ILE A 71 -2.64 -17.87 9.19
C ILE A 71 -3.32 -18.35 7.89
N THR A 72 -2.54 -18.86 6.95
CA THR A 72 -3.05 -19.34 5.66
C THR A 72 -3.91 -20.59 5.81
N SER A 73 -3.58 -21.52 6.72
CA SER A 73 -4.42 -22.67 7.03
C SER A 73 -5.81 -22.23 7.51
N GLU A 74 -5.87 -21.23 8.39
CA GLU A 74 -7.15 -20.69 8.87
C GLU A 74 -7.93 -20.00 7.73
N ILE A 75 -7.26 -19.24 6.86
CA ILE A 75 -7.91 -18.64 5.68
C ILE A 75 -8.51 -19.73 4.78
N LEU A 76 -7.76 -20.81 4.54
CA LEU A 76 -8.16 -21.91 3.64
C LEU A 76 -9.19 -22.86 4.25
N SER A 77 -9.42 -22.80 5.56
CA SER A 77 -10.53 -23.50 6.22
C SER A 77 -11.89 -23.01 5.67
N GLY A 78 -11.95 -21.75 5.23
CA GLY A 78 -13.05 -21.21 4.44
C GLY A 78 -13.00 -21.79 3.02
N SER A 79 -13.87 -22.75 2.71
CA SER A 79 -13.85 -23.41 1.41
C SER A 79 -14.08 -22.43 0.26
N GLY A 80 -13.15 -22.37 -0.71
CA GLY A 80 -13.40 -21.81 -2.04
C GLY A 80 -12.45 -20.71 -2.50
N TYR A 81 -12.92 -19.92 -3.47
CA TYR A 81 -12.18 -18.77 -4.00
C TYR A 81 -12.40 -17.55 -3.12
N PHE A 82 -11.34 -16.76 -2.87
CA PHE A 82 -11.44 -15.53 -2.08
C PHE A 82 -10.61 -14.37 -2.64
N ASN A 83 -10.84 -13.17 -2.13
CA ASN A 83 -10.03 -11.99 -2.41
C ASN A 83 -9.17 -11.68 -1.17
N LEU A 84 -7.86 -11.63 -1.35
CA LEU A 84 -6.93 -11.14 -0.33
C LEU A 84 -6.71 -9.64 -0.55
N ILE A 85 -7.34 -8.80 0.27
CA ILE A 85 -7.28 -7.34 0.16
C ILE A 85 -6.21 -6.81 1.12
N GLU A 86 -5.30 -5.99 0.62
CA GLU A 86 -4.26 -5.34 1.44
C GLU A 86 -4.37 -3.82 1.32
N LEU A 87 -4.37 -3.16 2.47
CA LEU A 87 -4.51 -1.71 2.58
C LEU A 87 -3.15 -1.08 2.90
N GLY A 88 -2.61 -0.30 1.97
CA GLY A 88 -1.30 0.33 2.08
C GLY A 88 -0.16 -0.69 2.06
N PRO A 89 -0.02 -1.51 0.99
CA PRO A 89 0.99 -2.56 0.92
C PRO A 89 2.43 -2.03 0.87
N GLY A 90 2.64 -0.77 0.46
CA GLY A 90 3.99 -0.24 0.25
C GLY A 90 4.77 -1.07 -0.76
N ASP A 91 5.90 -1.65 -0.34
CA ASP A 91 6.72 -2.56 -1.15
C ASP A 91 6.29 -4.04 -1.06
N GLY A 92 5.27 -4.35 -0.28
CA GLY A 92 4.68 -5.69 -0.13
C GLY A 92 5.62 -6.72 0.51
N LEU A 93 6.72 -6.31 1.14
CA LEU A 93 7.77 -7.22 1.62
C LEU A 93 7.23 -8.26 2.61
N LYS A 94 6.35 -7.83 3.53
CA LYS A 94 5.66 -8.70 4.49
C LYS A 94 4.65 -9.62 3.80
N SER A 95 3.85 -9.06 2.91
CA SER A 95 2.70 -9.74 2.32
C SER A 95 3.10 -10.82 1.33
N LYS A 96 4.25 -10.67 0.68
CA LYS A 96 4.88 -11.72 -0.13
C LYS A 96 5.05 -13.03 0.63
N ILE A 97 5.28 -13.00 1.96
CA ILE A 97 5.37 -14.22 2.77
C ILE A 97 4.06 -15.02 2.72
N LEU A 98 2.93 -14.34 2.97
CA LEU A 98 1.61 -14.99 2.88
C LEU A 98 1.26 -15.40 1.46
N LEU A 99 1.58 -14.56 0.47
CA LEU A 99 1.31 -14.86 -0.94
C LEU A 99 2.04 -16.14 -1.38
N HIS A 100 3.32 -16.29 -1.03
CA HIS A 100 4.07 -17.51 -1.34
C HIS A 100 3.46 -18.74 -0.67
N ASP A 101 3.10 -18.65 0.61
CA ASP A 101 2.53 -19.77 1.35
C ASP A 101 1.16 -20.20 0.78
N LEU A 102 0.27 -19.23 0.48
CA LEU A 102 -1.01 -19.49 -0.21
C LEU A 102 -0.82 -20.13 -1.60
N MET A 103 0.14 -19.64 -2.38
CA MET A 103 0.43 -20.18 -3.71
C MET A 103 0.98 -21.61 -3.64
N ASN A 104 1.83 -21.91 -2.64
CA ASN A 104 2.36 -23.26 -2.41
C ASN A 104 1.26 -24.25 -2.02
N GLN A 105 0.24 -23.78 -1.30
CA GLN A 105 -0.95 -24.57 -0.96
C GLN A 105 -1.98 -24.67 -2.10
N ASN A 106 -1.67 -24.14 -3.29
CA ASN A 106 -2.58 -24.09 -4.44
C ASN A 106 -3.92 -23.40 -4.14
N ALA A 107 -3.90 -22.41 -3.25
CA ALA A 107 -5.06 -21.59 -2.93
C ALA A 107 -5.62 -20.91 -4.19
N ARG A 108 -6.95 -20.78 -4.26
CA ARG A 108 -7.63 -20.05 -5.34
C ARG A 108 -7.99 -18.66 -4.86
N PHE A 109 -7.24 -17.64 -5.27
CA PHE A 109 -7.53 -16.28 -4.82
C PHE A 109 -7.10 -15.21 -5.82
N ALA A 110 -7.58 -13.97 -5.64
CA ALA A 110 -6.96 -12.78 -6.20
C ALA A 110 -6.36 -11.92 -5.08
N TYR A 111 -5.19 -11.35 -5.33
CA TYR A 111 -4.58 -10.36 -4.47
C TYR A 111 -4.97 -8.96 -4.93
N ILE A 112 -5.50 -8.14 -4.02
CA ILE A 112 -6.04 -6.80 -4.27
C ILE A 112 -5.28 -5.80 -3.40
N PRO A 113 -4.10 -5.33 -3.86
CA PRO A 113 -3.38 -4.26 -3.18
C PRO A 113 -4.06 -2.91 -3.45
N ILE A 114 -4.30 -2.15 -2.37
CA ILE A 114 -4.89 -0.81 -2.40
C ILE A 114 -3.91 0.18 -1.79
N ASP A 115 -3.41 1.14 -2.57
CA ASP A 115 -2.48 2.17 -2.09
C ASP A 115 -2.82 3.54 -2.69
N ILE A 116 -2.59 4.61 -1.92
CA ILE A 116 -2.72 5.98 -2.42
C ILE A 116 -1.56 6.34 -3.35
N SER A 117 -0.39 5.73 -3.16
CA SER A 117 0.79 5.90 -3.98
C SER A 117 0.75 5.00 -5.21
N SER A 118 0.46 5.58 -6.37
CA SER A 118 0.46 4.85 -7.65
C SER A 118 1.84 4.29 -8.00
N ASP A 119 2.92 4.96 -7.60
CA ASP A 119 4.30 4.53 -7.86
C ASP A 119 4.66 3.31 -7.01
N ALA A 120 4.31 3.32 -5.71
CA ALA A 120 4.52 2.16 -4.84
C ALA A 120 3.75 0.94 -5.36
N LEU A 121 2.49 1.15 -5.75
CA LEU A 121 1.63 0.11 -6.30
C LEU A 121 2.18 -0.47 -7.61
N SER A 122 2.66 0.39 -8.52
CA SER A 122 3.27 -0.05 -9.78
C SER A 122 4.56 -0.83 -9.54
N GLY A 123 5.41 -0.38 -8.60
CA GLY A 123 6.61 -1.09 -8.19
C GLY A 123 6.31 -2.48 -7.62
N LEU A 124 5.30 -2.57 -6.75
CA LEU A 124 4.84 -3.83 -6.17
C LEU A 124 4.33 -4.80 -7.24
N VAL A 125 3.45 -4.35 -8.14
CA VAL A 125 2.90 -5.19 -9.21
C VAL A 125 4.03 -5.76 -10.07
N ASN A 126 4.96 -4.92 -10.53
CA ASN A 126 6.09 -5.37 -11.34
C ASN A 126 6.95 -6.42 -10.63
N GLN A 127 7.20 -6.24 -9.33
CA GLN A 127 7.93 -7.23 -8.54
C GLN A 127 7.16 -8.55 -8.44
N LEU A 128 5.86 -8.51 -8.12
CA LEU A 128 5.02 -9.69 -8.01
C LEU A 128 4.88 -10.46 -9.32
N GLU A 129 4.82 -9.77 -10.46
CA GLU A 129 4.82 -10.41 -11.79
C GLU A 129 6.09 -11.23 -12.03
N SER A 130 7.24 -10.77 -11.53
CA SER A 130 8.51 -11.49 -11.65
C SER A 130 8.69 -12.61 -10.62
N GLU A 131 8.28 -12.38 -9.37
CA GLU A 131 8.51 -13.30 -8.24
C GLU A 131 7.42 -14.37 -8.12
N ILE A 132 6.18 -14.03 -8.48
CA ILE A 132 5.01 -14.91 -8.39
C ILE A 132 4.15 -14.81 -9.68
N PRO A 133 4.65 -15.26 -10.85
CA PRO A 133 4.02 -14.98 -12.15
C PRO A 133 2.59 -15.53 -12.33
N ARG A 134 2.18 -16.49 -11.49
CA ARG A 134 0.83 -17.09 -11.52
C ARG A 134 -0.19 -16.36 -10.62
N LEU A 135 0.25 -15.36 -9.86
CA LEU A 135 -0.61 -14.62 -8.94
C LEU A 135 -1.56 -13.69 -9.72
N LEU A 136 -2.85 -13.80 -9.48
CA LEU A 136 -3.83 -12.86 -10.02
C LEU A 136 -3.83 -11.58 -9.17
N VAL A 137 -3.23 -10.50 -9.68
CA VAL A 137 -3.18 -9.21 -9.00
C VAL A 137 -4.20 -8.23 -9.60
N LYS A 138 -5.02 -7.58 -8.76
CA LYS A 138 -6.02 -6.57 -9.14
C LYS A 138 -5.78 -5.26 -8.39
N ALA A 139 -4.69 -4.59 -8.70
CA ALA A 139 -4.29 -3.35 -8.03
C ALA A 139 -5.34 -2.22 -8.14
N ARG A 140 -5.47 -1.41 -7.08
CA ARG A 140 -6.37 -0.25 -7.02
C ARG A 140 -5.64 0.95 -6.40
N ALA A 141 -5.50 2.03 -7.17
CA ALA A 141 -4.86 3.25 -6.69
C ALA A 141 -5.89 4.23 -6.11
N GLY A 142 -5.66 4.72 -4.89
CA GLY A 142 -6.45 5.77 -4.26
C GLY A 142 -6.64 5.58 -2.75
N ASP A 143 -7.45 6.48 -2.17
CA ASP A 143 -7.83 6.41 -0.76
C ASP A 143 -8.74 5.19 -0.51
N TYR A 144 -8.29 4.26 0.34
CA TYR A 144 -9.03 3.03 0.61
C TYR A 144 -10.42 3.27 1.23
N PHE A 145 -10.67 4.40 1.93
CA PHE A 145 -12.02 4.73 2.42
C PHE A 145 -13.02 5.00 1.30
N ARG A 146 -12.52 5.39 0.11
CA ARG A 146 -13.32 5.57 -1.09
C ARG A 146 -13.43 4.25 -1.84
N ILE A 147 -12.29 3.58 -2.06
CA ILE A 147 -12.22 2.35 -2.86
C ILE A 147 -13.02 1.20 -2.24
N LEU A 148 -13.04 1.05 -0.92
CA LEU A 148 -13.78 -0.03 -0.26
C LEU A 148 -15.31 0.16 -0.30
N LYS A 149 -15.82 1.29 -0.81
CA LYS A 149 -17.26 1.56 -0.96
C LYS A 149 -17.78 1.26 -2.37
N ASP A 150 -16.89 1.03 -3.33
CA ASP A 150 -17.19 0.72 -4.73
C ASP A 150 -17.31 -0.80 -4.94
#